data_AF-A0A142YKK6-F1
#
_entry.id   AF-A0A142YKK6-F1
#
_cell.length_a   1.000
_cell.length_b   1.000
_cell.length_c   1.000
_cell.angle_alpha   90.00
_cell.angle_beta   90.00
_cell.angle_gamma   90.00
#
_symmetry.space_group_name_H-M   'P 1'
#
loop_
_entity.id
_entity.type
_entity.pdbx_description
1 polymer ?
#
loop_
_entity_poly.entity_id
_entity_poly.type
_entity_poly.pdbx_seq_one_letter_code
_entity_poly.pdbx_strand_id
1 'polypeptide(L)'
;MVYRRFGLWSLALGVLIGSGSSATQAAPLNLTGYVEKDFAESNGNAKTGKVHVEQVTSSPTTIGQSNWISQNGWVSGWNVKDIRFSYSTAGDSLAVGFNTWANGSGQYAPFGQANGDPSGTATAYDPAHLGAGTPTSDKSFALLIAREDPNNPGTPGEVVAIAGVPADKSLNGQGTNGFTVANVDLSRSSGGLAYMFGTPLDNNKHLGNLAFDPSPSHPQLEFTIANFKGLIDPSKGFWVMAYAGSGLDGVAGETYMGWRHIAPLGEQGIPEPATVLAWTLVVGGLAWRTRSRRKVDA
;
A
#
# COMPACT_ATOMS: atom_id res chain seq x y z
N MET A 1 -37.99 -51.56 14.81
CA MET A 1 -37.09 -50.49 15.29
C MET A 1 -36.69 -49.61 14.12
N VAL A 2 -37.02 -48.32 14.15
CA VAL A 2 -36.68 -47.37 13.07
C VAL A 2 -35.25 -46.89 13.29
N TYR A 3 -34.30 -47.35 12.47
CA TYR A 3 -32.93 -46.83 12.46
C TYR A 3 -32.95 -45.36 12.02
N ARG A 4 -32.93 -44.45 12.99
CA ARG A 4 -32.93 -43.01 12.75
C ARG A 4 -31.65 -42.63 11.98
N ARG A 5 -31.81 -42.09 10.76
CA ARG A 5 -30.75 -41.66 9.82
C ARG A 5 -29.96 -40.41 10.30
N PHE A 6 -29.74 -40.22 11.60
CA PHE A 6 -29.10 -39.02 12.16
C PHE A 6 -27.67 -38.80 11.64
N GLY A 7 -26.93 -39.87 11.35
CA GLY A 7 -25.53 -39.73 10.94
C GLY A 7 -25.31 -39.15 9.54
N LEU A 8 -26.30 -39.13 8.65
CA LEU A 8 -26.16 -38.47 7.33
C LEU A 8 -26.34 -36.96 7.45
N TRP A 9 -27.24 -36.51 8.33
CA TRP A 9 -27.47 -35.10 8.60
C TRP A 9 -26.29 -34.43 9.31
N SER A 10 -25.64 -35.11 10.25
CA SER A 10 -24.43 -34.58 10.92
C SER A 10 -23.25 -34.42 9.95
N LEU A 11 -23.13 -35.29 8.95
CA LEU A 11 -22.08 -35.24 7.93
C LEU A 11 -22.33 -34.13 6.91
N ALA A 12 -23.58 -33.98 6.47
CA ALA A 12 -24.00 -32.86 5.62
C ALA A 12 -23.80 -31.51 6.34
N LEU A 13 -24.09 -31.42 7.63
CA LEU A 13 -23.84 -30.23 8.44
C LEU A 13 -22.34 -29.93 8.58
N GLY A 14 -21.50 -30.95 8.79
CA GLY A 14 -20.04 -30.79 8.83
C GLY A 14 -19.44 -30.32 7.50
N VAL A 15 -19.96 -30.82 6.37
CA VAL A 15 -19.57 -30.34 5.03
C VAL A 15 -20.05 -28.91 4.81
N LEU A 16 -21.30 -28.56 5.17
CA LEU A 16 -21.83 -27.20 5.03
C LEU A 16 -21.12 -26.16 5.90
N ILE A 17 -20.70 -26.53 7.12
CA ILE A 17 -19.93 -25.65 8.00
C ILE A 17 -18.47 -25.54 7.55
N GLY A 18 -17.85 -26.65 7.12
CA GLY A 18 -16.45 -26.68 6.64
C GLY A 18 -16.24 -26.11 5.24
N SER A 19 -17.28 -26.04 4.41
CA SER A 19 -17.27 -25.33 3.11
C SER A 19 -17.82 -23.91 3.20
N GLY A 20 -18.52 -23.56 4.29
CA GLY A 20 -19.04 -22.22 4.57
C GLY A 20 -18.09 -21.33 5.38
N SER A 21 -17.03 -21.88 5.98
CA SER A 21 -15.92 -21.09 6.52
C SER A 21 -15.13 -20.50 5.36
N SER A 22 -15.69 -19.43 4.80
CA SER A 22 -14.99 -18.47 3.96
C SER A 22 -13.63 -18.22 4.61
N ALA A 23 -12.54 -18.42 3.86
CA ALA A 23 -11.21 -18.00 4.29
C ALA A 23 -11.37 -16.60 4.90
N THR A 24 -11.09 -16.46 6.20
CA THR A 24 -11.24 -15.20 6.91
C THR A 24 -10.30 -14.22 6.24
N GLN A 25 -10.86 -13.40 5.35
CA GLN A 25 -10.09 -12.44 4.59
C GLN A 25 -9.50 -11.47 5.60
N ALA A 26 -8.20 -11.20 5.49
CA ALA A 26 -7.54 -10.26 6.36
C ALA A 26 -8.31 -8.93 6.32
N ALA A 27 -8.63 -8.37 7.49
CA ALA A 27 -9.28 -7.07 7.57
C ALA A 27 -8.43 -6.04 6.79
N PRO A 28 -9.06 -5.13 6.03
CA PRO A 28 -8.35 -4.03 5.36
C PRO A 28 -7.45 -3.28 6.36
N LEU A 29 -6.30 -2.80 5.90
CA LEU A 29 -5.45 -1.93 6.71
C LEU A 29 -6.25 -0.71 7.17
N ASN A 30 -6.10 -0.36 8.45
CA ASN A 30 -6.64 0.87 8.99
C ASN A 30 -5.55 1.93 8.94
N LEU A 31 -5.60 2.81 7.94
CA LEU A 31 -4.64 3.88 7.74
C LEU A 31 -4.88 4.97 8.78
N THR A 32 -3.86 5.33 9.56
CA THR A 32 -3.94 6.29 10.67
C THR A 32 -2.99 7.48 10.51
N GLY A 33 -2.24 7.55 9.41
CA GLY A 33 -1.19 8.55 9.16
C GLY A 33 0.15 8.19 9.82
N TYR A 34 0.31 6.94 10.26
CA TYR A 34 1.52 6.41 10.90
C TYR A 34 1.91 5.09 10.23
N VAL A 35 2.60 5.21 9.10
CA VAL A 35 2.96 4.12 8.18
C VAL A 35 3.60 2.94 8.90
N GLU A 36 4.53 3.15 9.83
CA GLU A 36 5.18 2.01 10.51
C GLU A 36 4.23 1.19 11.38
N LYS A 37 3.25 1.85 11.97
CA LYS A 37 2.22 1.23 12.81
C LYS A 37 1.18 0.53 11.95
N ASP A 38 0.77 1.17 10.86
CA ASP A 38 -0.32 0.71 10.02
C ASP A 38 0.16 -0.44 9.10
N PHE A 39 1.42 -0.38 8.66
CA PHE A 39 2.11 -1.40 7.88
C PHE A 39 3.15 -2.13 8.74
N ALA A 40 2.78 -2.56 9.94
CA ALA A 40 3.71 -3.29 10.81
C ALA A 40 4.13 -4.63 10.17
N GLU A 41 5.44 -4.91 10.11
CA GLU A 41 5.99 -6.17 9.58
C GLU A 41 5.49 -7.39 10.37
N SER A 42 5.12 -7.23 11.63
CA SER A 42 4.47 -8.30 12.41
C SER A 42 3.11 -8.72 11.83
N ASN A 43 2.50 -7.88 10.99
CA ASN A 43 1.25 -8.18 10.30
C ASN A 43 1.48 -9.08 9.07
N GLY A 44 2.72 -9.40 8.67
CA GLY A 44 3.06 -10.47 7.71
C GLY A 44 4.56 -10.59 7.38
N ASN A 45 5.03 -11.81 7.07
CA ASN A 45 6.44 -12.06 6.72
C ASN A 45 6.66 -12.23 5.21
N ALA A 46 7.92 -12.32 4.78
CA ALA A 46 8.35 -12.52 3.38
C ALA A 46 7.77 -13.77 2.67
N LYS A 47 7.18 -14.71 3.43
CA LYS A 47 6.47 -15.90 2.94
C LYS A 47 4.94 -15.80 3.09
N THR A 48 4.42 -14.83 3.86
CA THR A 48 2.97 -14.64 4.11
C THR A 48 2.40 -13.33 3.55
N GLY A 49 3.24 -12.47 2.96
CA GLY A 49 2.86 -11.55 1.89
C GLY A 49 1.81 -10.48 2.21
N LYS A 50 1.85 -9.86 3.40
CA LYS A 50 0.91 -8.76 3.73
C LYS A 50 1.51 -7.36 3.62
N VAL A 51 2.80 -7.20 3.90
CA VAL A 51 3.49 -5.90 3.81
C VAL A 51 4.87 -6.10 3.19
N HIS A 52 5.16 -5.39 2.10
CA HIS A 52 6.53 -5.22 1.58
C HIS A 52 7.04 -3.84 2.00
N VAL A 53 8.30 -3.78 2.45
CA VAL A 53 8.97 -2.53 2.84
C VAL A 53 10.13 -2.30 1.88
N GLU A 54 10.08 -1.21 1.14
CA GLU A 54 11.14 -0.80 0.21
C GLU A 54 11.89 0.41 0.79
N GLN A 55 13.18 0.24 1.06
CA GLN A 55 14.01 1.32 1.59
C GLN A 55 14.27 2.39 0.52
N VAL A 56 14.10 3.67 0.87
CA VAL A 56 14.30 4.80 -0.03
C VAL A 56 15.55 5.59 0.35
N THR A 57 15.64 6.04 1.61
CA THR A 57 16.81 6.73 2.14
C THR A 57 17.35 6.01 3.37
N SER A 58 18.66 6.14 3.61
CA SER A 58 19.34 5.45 4.72
C SER A 58 19.50 6.31 5.98
N SER A 59 19.21 7.62 5.91
CA SER A 59 19.43 8.57 7.01
C SER A 59 18.45 9.75 6.96
N PRO A 60 18.08 10.35 8.12
CA PRO A 60 17.36 11.62 8.18
C PRO A 60 18.10 12.81 7.54
N THR A 61 19.36 12.65 7.16
CA THR A 61 20.18 13.67 6.49
C THR A 61 20.49 13.36 5.02
N THR A 62 19.86 12.33 4.43
CA THR A 62 20.15 11.90 3.05
C THR A 62 19.77 12.97 2.02
N ILE A 63 18.62 13.63 2.19
CA ILE A 63 18.28 14.78 1.34
C ILE A 63 18.96 16.05 1.88
N GLY A 64 19.35 16.94 0.97
CA GLY A 64 19.84 18.26 1.37
C GLY A 64 18.76 19.00 2.15
N GLN A 65 19.11 19.65 3.25
CA GLN A 65 18.21 20.56 3.95
C GLN A 65 19.00 21.74 4.49
N SER A 66 18.35 22.89 4.59
CA SER A 66 18.98 24.11 5.08
C SER A 66 19.53 23.92 6.50
N ASN A 67 20.68 24.53 6.78
CA ASN A 67 21.38 24.34 8.07
C ASN A 67 20.50 24.65 9.28
N TRP A 68 19.62 25.65 9.18
CA TRP A 68 18.73 26.05 10.27
C TRP A 68 17.71 24.95 10.63
N ILE A 69 17.29 24.11 9.66
CA ILE A 69 16.40 22.95 9.90
C ILE A 69 17.13 21.97 10.82
N SER A 70 18.35 21.58 10.43
CA SER A 70 19.18 20.67 11.21
C SER A 70 19.57 21.25 12.58
N GLN A 71 19.85 22.55 12.68
CA GLN A 71 20.18 23.23 13.94
C GLN A 71 18.99 23.26 14.92
N ASN A 72 17.77 23.33 14.41
CA ASN A 72 16.54 23.19 15.21
C ASN A 72 16.25 21.72 15.58
N GLY A 73 17.10 20.78 15.15
CA GLY A 73 16.89 19.35 15.35
C GLY A 73 15.72 18.82 14.54
N TRP A 74 15.37 19.46 13.42
CA TRP A 74 14.25 19.07 12.57
C TRP A 74 14.70 18.20 11.39
N VAL A 75 13.75 17.46 10.83
CA VAL A 75 13.95 16.62 9.64
C VAL A 75 12.83 16.93 8.66
N SER A 76 13.21 17.28 7.43
CA SER A 76 12.23 17.62 6.40
C SER A 76 11.26 16.47 6.14
N GLY A 77 9.98 16.82 5.99
CA GLY A 77 8.90 15.91 5.61
C GLY A 77 9.01 15.39 4.18
N TRP A 78 9.96 15.87 3.39
CA TRP A 78 10.33 15.28 2.10
C TRP A 78 11.26 14.09 2.24
N ASN A 79 11.93 13.90 3.38
CA ASN A 79 12.89 12.81 3.55
C ASN A 79 12.18 11.48 3.81
N VAL A 80 11.92 10.72 2.74
CA VAL A 80 11.25 9.41 2.81
C VAL A 80 12.27 8.34 3.19
N LYS A 81 12.03 7.69 4.32
CA LYS A 81 12.80 6.56 4.83
C LYS A 81 12.53 5.30 3.99
N ASP A 82 11.26 4.91 3.92
CA ASP A 82 10.82 3.71 3.21
C ASP A 82 9.40 3.88 2.64
N ILE A 83 9.06 3.06 1.65
CA ILE A 83 7.70 2.96 1.11
C ILE A 83 7.19 1.55 1.39
N ARG A 84 5.98 1.46 1.93
CA ARG A 84 5.35 0.20 2.33
C ARG A 84 4.15 -0.11 1.47
N PHE A 85 4.03 -1.38 1.07
CA PHE A 85 2.99 -1.85 0.16
C PHE A 85 2.23 -3.00 0.79
N SER A 86 0.90 -2.96 0.71
CA SER A 86 0.03 -4.04 1.16
C SER A 86 -1.12 -4.24 0.19
N TYR A 87 -1.31 -5.46 -0.29
CA TYR A 87 -2.39 -5.77 -1.22
C TYR A 87 -3.56 -6.47 -0.49
N SER A 88 -4.77 -5.96 -0.67
CA SER A 88 -6.01 -6.56 -0.19
C SER A 88 -6.75 -7.24 -1.33
N THR A 89 -6.91 -8.55 -1.22
CA THR A 89 -7.61 -9.39 -2.20
C THR A 89 -9.12 -9.21 -2.12
N ALA A 90 -9.62 -8.92 -0.92
CA ALA A 90 -11.02 -8.64 -0.62
C ALA A 90 -11.54 -7.39 -1.33
N GLY A 91 -10.75 -6.32 -1.24
CA GLY A 91 -11.09 -5.01 -1.82
C GLY A 91 -10.46 -4.76 -3.19
N ASP A 92 -9.68 -5.72 -3.71
CA ASP A 92 -8.80 -5.55 -4.87
C ASP A 92 -8.06 -4.20 -4.86
N SER A 93 -7.38 -3.92 -3.75
CA SER A 93 -6.76 -2.62 -3.52
C SER A 93 -5.33 -2.75 -3.05
N LEU A 94 -4.43 -1.95 -3.62
CA LEU A 94 -3.08 -1.76 -3.10
C LEU A 94 -3.09 -0.57 -2.14
N ALA A 95 -2.72 -0.78 -0.88
CA ALA A 95 -2.40 0.29 0.06
C ALA A 95 -0.90 0.60 0.00
N VAL A 96 -0.58 1.89 0.03
CA VAL A 96 0.79 2.41 -0.05
C VAL A 96 1.00 3.44 1.06
N GLY A 97 2.10 3.30 1.81
CA GLY A 97 2.51 4.25 2.85
C GLY A 97 3.92 4.78 2.59
N PHE A 98 4.09 6.09 2.54
CA PHE A 98 5.39 6.76 2.47
C PHE A 98 5.81 7.13 3.89
N ASN A 99 6.75 6.36 4.43
CA ASN A 99 7.30 6.54 5.77
C ASN A 99 8.41 7.59 5.73
N THR A 100 8.27 8.68 6.49
CA THR A 100 9.30 9.72 6.63
C THR A 100 10.14 9.50 7.86
N TRP A 101 11.27 10.19 7.97
CA TRP A 101 12.08 10.17 9.18
C TRP A 101 11.50 11.04 10.30
N ALA A 102 11.47 10.52 11.53
CA ALA A 102 11.29 11.33 12.71
C ALA A 102 12.59 12.07 13.07
N ASN A 103 12.45 13.19 13.77
CA ASN A 103 13.56 13.87 14.41
C ASN A 103 14.10 13.11 15.63
N GLY A 104 15.15 13.64 16.26
CA GLY A 104 15.77 13.02 17.44
C GLY A 104 14.85 12.91 18.67
N SER A 105 13.72 13.61 18.69
CA SER A 105 12.69 13.52 19.73
C SER A 105 11.52 12.60 19.35
N GLY A 106 11.59 11.91 18.21
CA GLY A 106 10.54 11.01 17.73
C GLY A 106 9.33 11.72 17.10
N GLN A 107 9.46 13.01 16.75
CA GLN A 107 8.40 13.78 16.10
C GLN A 107 8.61 13.79 14.58
N TYR A 108 7.52 13.69 13.83
CA TYR A 108 7.53 13.76 12.38
C TYR A 108 7.08 15.15 11.92
N ALA A 109 7.79 15.71 10.94
CA ALA A 109 7.21 16.76 10.12
C ALA A 109 6.10 16.14 9.25
N PRO A 110 4.98 16.84 9.00
CA PRO A 110 4.00 16.39 8.02
C PRO A 110 4.66 16.11 6.68
N PHE A 111 4.24 15.05 6.00
CA PHE A 111 4.79 14.67 4.70
C PHE A 111 4.65 15.84 3.73
N GLY A 112 5.76 16.14 3.05
CA GLY A 112 5.85 17.26 2.14
C GLY A 112 6.04 18.63 2.81
N GLN A 113 6.31 18.67 4.11
CA GLN A 113 6.70 19.90 4.80
C GLN A 113 8.22 20.08 4.67
N ALA A 114 8.63 21.08 3.89
CA ALA A 114 10.00 21.34 3.50
C ALA A 114 10.91 21.62 4.70
N ASN A 115 10.37 22.35 5.65
CA ASN A 115 11.07 23.10 6.67
C ASN A 115 11.41 22.21 7.91
N GLY A 116 10.84 21.00 7.98
CA GLY A 116 11.00 20.02 9.04
C GLY A 116 10.22 20.28 10.34
N ASP A 117 9.39 21.32 10.40
CA ASP A 117 8.60 21.69 11.59
C ASP A 117 7.45 20.70 11.83
N PRO A 118 7.45 19.98 12.98
CA PRO A 118 6.37 19.05 13.34
C PRO A 118 5.01 19.72 13.53
N SER A 119 4.95 21.04 13.74
CA SER A 119 3.69 21.77 13.86
C SER A 119 2.92 21.88 12.54
N GLY A 120 3.57 21.63 11.40
CA GLY A 120 2.95 21.78 10.09
C GLY A 120 2.61 23.22 9.72
N THR A 121 3.25 24.20 10.36
CA THR A 121 3.00 25.62 10.08
C THR A 121 3.37 25.93 8.62
N ALA A 122 2.38 26.37 7.85
CA ALA A 122 2.58 26.76 6.46
C ALA A 122 3.52 27.96 6.35
N THR A 123 4.32 27.98 5.28
CA THR A 123 5.10 29.16 4.90
C THR A 123 4.80 29.53 3.44
N ALA A 124 5.27 30.70 2.99
CA ALA A 124 5.01 31.18 1.64
C ALA A 124 5.55 30.25 0.53
N TYR A 125 6.59 29.47 0.82
CA TYR A 125 7.21 28.50 -0.10
C TYR A 125 6.85 27.05 0.24
N ASP A 126 6.08 26.81 1.31
CA ASP A 126 5.73 25.49 1.83
C ASP A 126 4.27 25.50 2.33
N PRO A 127 3.28 25.42 1.43
CA PRO A 127 1.87 25.47 1.80
C PRO A 127 1.46 24.25 2.63
N ALA A 128 0.50 24.39 3.56
CA ALA A 128 0.11 23.30 4.46
C ALA A 128 -0.45 22.04 3.76
N HIS A 129 -0.93 22.16 2.52
CA HIS A 129 -1.67 21.11 1.81
C HIS A 129 -0.95 20.67 0.54
N LEU A 130 -1.04 19.38 0.21
CA LEU A 130 -0.40 18.82 -0.98
C LEU A 130 -0.96 19.38 -2.30
N GLY A 131 -2.18 19.93 -2.30
CA GLY A 131 -2.66 20.64 -3.48
C GLY A 131 -4.14 20.86 -3.64
N ALA A 132 -4.97 20.52 -2.65
CA ALA A 132 -6.38 20.87 -2.70
C ALA A 132 -6.55 22.40 -2.71
N GLY A 133 -7.10 22.95 -3.79
CA GLY A 133 -7.45 24.37 -3.88
C GLY A 133 -6.26 25.35 -3.79
N THR A 134 -5.02 24.88 -3.95
CA THR A 134 -3.80 25.70 -3.98
C THR A 134 -3.10 25.57 -5.32
N PRO A 135 -3.54 26.31 -6.36
CA PRO A 135 -2.97 26.27 -7.71
C PRO A 135 -1.48 26.67 -7.76
N THR A 136 -1.00 27.40 -6.75
CA THR A 136 0.40 27.85 -6.63
C THR A 136 1.29 26.89 -5.86
N SER A 137 0.72 25.86 -5.24
CA SER A 137 1.50 24.79 -4.63
C SER A 137 2.01 23.90 -5.77
N ASP A 138 3.29 23.59 -5.78
CA ASP A 138 3.92 22.67 -6.73
C ASP A 138 4.38 21.37 -6.03
N LYS A 139 3.99 21.22 -4.76
CA LYS A 139 4.17 20.00 -3.97
C LYS A 139 3.65 18.81 -4.74
N SER A 140 4.48 17.79 -4.84
CA SER A 140 4.16 16.60 -5.60
C SER A 140 4.76 15.35 -4.97
N PHE A 141 4.02 14.27 -5.12
CA PHE A 141 4.58 12.93 -4.97
C PHE A 141 4.04 12.06 -6.09
N ALA A 142 4.85 11.11 -6.51
CA ALA A 142 4.53 10.20 -7.58
C ALA A 142 5.00 8.80 -7.23
N LEU A 143 4.16 7.82 -7.54
CA LEU A 143 4.50 6.41 -7.58
C LEU A 143 4.18 5.91 -8.99
N LEU A 144 5.23 5.69 -9.77
CA LEU A 144 5.15 5.08 -11.10
C LEU A 144 5.19 3.57 -10.97
N ILE A 145 4.30 2.87 -11.66
CA ILE A 145 4.13 1.42 -11.52
C ILE A 145 4.28 0.76 -12.89
N ALA A 146 5.10 -0.29 -12.95
CA ALA A 146 5.32 -1.11 -14.14
C ALA A 146 5.15 -2.61 -13.84
N ARG A 147 4.78 -3.35 -14.88
CA ARG A 147 4.71 -4.82 -14.85
C ARG A 147 6.12 -5.42 -14.86
N GLU A 148 6.20 -6.72 -14.57
CA GLU A 148 7.37 -7.51 -14.93
C GLU A 148 7.59 -7.51 -16.44
N ASP A 149 8.84 -7.36 -16.89
CA ASP A 149 9.19 -7.65 -18.29
C ASP A 149 9.14 -9.18 -18.50
N PRO A 150 8.27 -9.68 -19.41
CA PRO A 150 8.13 -11.11 -19.64
C PRO A 150 9.41 -11.79 -20.18
N ASN A 151 10.33 -11.02 -20.76
CA ASN A 151 11.58 -11.53 -21.30
C ASN A 151 12.76 -11.38 -20.32
N ASN A 152 12.66 -10.45 -19.37
CA ASN A 152 13.69 -10.20 -18.37
C ASN A 152 13.08 -9.69 -17.04
N PRO A 153 12.69 -10.59 -16.13
CA PRO A 153 12.14 -10.21 -14.82
C PRO A 153 13.10 -9.38 -13.94
N GLY A 154 14.37 -9.20 -14.34
CA GLY A 154 15.31 -8.31 -13.67
C GLY A 154 15.17 -6.83 -14.05
N THR A 155 14.24 -6.47 -14.93
CA THR A 155 14.00 -5.11 -15.39
C THR A 155 12.51 -4.76 -15.44
N PRO A 156 12.14 -3.49 -15.23
CA PRO A 156 10.75 -3.04 -15.38
C PRO A 156 10.27 -3.25 -16.82
N GLY A 157 9.06 -3.81 -16.94
CA GLY A 157 8.38 -3.98 -18.22
C GLY A 157 7.52 -2.76 -18.58
N GLU A 158 6.31 -3.02 -19.07
CA GLU A 158 5.35 -1.98 -19.43
C GLU A 158 4.94 -1.14 -18.21
N VAL A 159 5.09 0.18 -18.30
CA VAL A 159 4.55 1.13 -17.33
C VAL A 159 3.03 1.19 -17.48
N VAL A 160 2.29 0.98 -16.40
CA VAL A 160 0.83 0.85 -16.43
C VAL A 160 0.08 1.97 -15.75
N ALA A 161 0.70 2.64 -14.77
CA ALA A 161 0.04 3.70 -14.01
C ALA A 161 1.05 4.61 -13.32
N ILE A 162 0.60 5.83 -13.03
CA ILE A 162 1.22 6.74 -12.06
C ILE A 162 0.17 7.19 -11.05
N ALA A 163 0.50 7.10 -9.77
CA ALA A 163 -0.37 7.50 -8.67
C ALA A 163 0.27 8.60 -7.83
N GLY A 164 -0.52 9.58 -7.40
CA GLY A 164 -0.07 10.64 -6.50
C GLY A 164 -0.67 11.99 -6.79
N VAL A 165 0.03 13.06 -6.40
CA VAL A 165 -0.36 14.45 -6.65
C VAL A 165 0.71 15.06 -7.57
N PRO A 166 0.37 15.47 -8.80
CA PRO A 166 1.36 16.08 -9.69
C PRO A 166 1.69 17.52 -9.29
N ALA A 167 2.88 17.95 -9.71
CA ALA A 167 3.33 19.33 -9.58
C ALA A 167 2.52 20.25 -10.49
N ASP A 168 2.24 19.81 -11.72
CA ASP A 168 1.38 20.54 -12.65
C ASP A 168 -0.11 20.22 -12.40
N LYS A 169 -0.78 21.16 -11.75
CA LYS A 169 -2.19 21.05 -11.36
C LYS A 169 -3.16 21.44 -12.48
N SER A 170 -2.67 21.93 -13.62
CA SER A 170 -3.51 22.37 -14.74
C SER A 170 -4.24 21.21 -15.44
N LEU A 171 -3.74 19.98 -15.29
CA LEU A 171 -4.30 18.76 -15.89
C LEU A 171 -5.01 17.84 -14.89
N ASN A 172 -5.14 18.24 -13.62
CA ASN A 172 -5.68 17.38 -12.59
C ASN A 172 -7.19 17.18 -12.69
N GLY A 173 -7.59 15.92 -12.92
CA GLY A 173 -8.95 15.42 -12.73
C GLY A 173 -9.40 15.49 -11.25
N GLN A 174 -10.69 15.26 -11.02
CA GLN A 174 -11.50 15.55 -9.81
C GLN A 174 -11.09 14.88 -8.47
N GLY A 175 -9.83 14.51 -8.27
CA GLY A 175 -9.32 13.87 -7.07
C GLY A 175 -9.50 14.68 -5.79
N THR A 176 -9.74 13.99 -4.67
CA THR A 176 -10.19 14.54 -3.39
C THR A 176 -9.26 15.56 -2.72
N ASN A 177 -8.02 15.73 -3.18
CA ASN A 177 -7.10 16.81 -2.77
C ASN A 177 -6.03 17.04 -3.86
N GLY A 178 -6.35 16.76 -5.13
CA GLY A 178 -5.37 16.66 -6.22
C GLY A 178 -4.70 15.28 -6.37
N PHE A 179 -5.04 14.31 -5.51
CA PHE A 179 -4.60 12.91 -5.67
C PHE A 179 -5.29 12.24 -6.86
N THR A 180 -4.53 11.56 -7.71
CA THR A 180 -5.04 10.88 -8.89
C THR A 180 -4.29 9.57 -9.15
N VAL A 181 -4.92 8.67 -9.90
CA VAL A 181 -4.30 7.54 -10.56
C VAL A 181 -4.51 7.71 -12.06
N ALA A 182 -3.44 7.90 -12.81
CA ALA A 182 -3.47 8.37 -14.18
C ALA A 182 -2.70 7.46 -15.15
N ASN A 183 -3.03 7.62 -16.43
CA ASN A 183 -2.14 7.21 -17.51
C ASN A 183 -0.82 7.97 -17.41
N VAL A 184 0.26 7.35 -17.88
CA VAL A 184 1.59 7.94 -17.85
C VAL A 184 1.87 8.67 -19.15
N ASP A 185 2.18 9.97 -19.06
CA ASP A 185 2.60 10.78 -20.18
C ASP A 185 4.14 10.81 -20.28
N LEU A 186 4.68 9.86 -21.04
CA LEU A 186 6.13 9.75 -21.26
C LEU A 186 6.71 10.93 -22.06
N SER A 187 5.88 11.71 -22.79
CA SER A 187 6.36 12.88 -23.53
C SER A 187 6.86 13.99 -22.61
N ARG A 188 6.44 13.96 -21.34
CA ARG A 188 6.82 14.92 -20.28
C ARG A 188 7.95 14.42 -19.39
N SER A 189 8.57 13.28 -19.72
CA SER A 189 9.62 12.64 -18.91
C SER A 189 10.83 13.55 -18.63
N SER A 190 11.12 14.53 -19.49
CA SER A 190 12.19 15.52 -19.25
C SER A 190 11.94 16.42 -18.03
N GLY A 191 10.69 16.57 -17.60
CA GLY A 191 10.34 17.30 -16.37
C GLY A 191 10.47 16.45 -15.10
N GLY A 192 10.67 15.13 -15.23
CA GLY A 192 10.68 14.19 -14.12
C GLY A 192 9.28 13.67 -13.72
N LEU A 193 9.25 12.73 -12.78
CA LEU A 193 8.06 11.97 -12.37
C LEU A 193 6.86 12.84 -11.99
N ALA A 194 7.12 13.98 -11.33
CA ALA A 194 6.09 14.92 -10.88
C ALA A 194 5.19 15.48 -12.00
N TYR A 195 5.68 15.44 -13.25
CA TYR A 195 5.03 16.02 -14.43
C TYR A 195 4.53 14.96 -15.42
N MET A 196 4.76 13.67 -15.16
CA MET A 196 4.40 12.57 -16.07
C MET A 196 2.95 12.10 -15.92
N PHE A 197 2.13 12.83 -15.17
CA PHE A 197 0.71 12.52 -15.00
C PHE A 197 -0.07 12.92 -16.25
N GLY A 198 -0.73 11.95 -16.88
CA GLY A 198 -1.65 12.14 -17.99
C GLY A 198 -3.11 12.20 -17.53
N THR A 199 -4.01 11.78 -18.42
CA THR A 199 -5.45 11.70 -18.09
C THR A 199 -5.74 10.63 -17.05
N PRO A 200 -6.76 10.79 -16.19
CA PRO A 200 -7.17 9.77 -15.23
C PRO A 200 -7.35 8.40 -15.87
N LEU A 201 -6.83 7.36 -15.20
CA LEU A 201 -6.80 6.01 -15.73
C LEU A 201 -8.21 5.38 -15.69
N ASP A 202 -8.64 4.81 -16.81
CA ASP A 202 -9.94 4.14 -16.97
C ASP A 202 -11.12 4.91 -16.36
N ASN A 203 -11.23 6.21 -16.64
CA ASN A 203 -12.27 7.09 -16.09
C ASN A 203 -12.37 7.03 -14.55
N ASN A 204 -11.22 7.07 -13.86
CA ASN A 204 -11.08 6.96 -12.39
C ASN A 204 -11.42 5.59 -11.80
N LYS A 205 -11.53 4.52 -12.60
CA LYS A 205 -11.80 3.18 -12.06
C LYS A 205 -10.71 2.70 -11.07
N HIS A 206 -9.48 3.15 -11.25
CA HIS A 206 -8.36 2.81 -10.37
C HIS A 206 -8.10 3.82 -9.25
N LEU A 207 -8.90 4.90 -9.19
CA LEU A 207 -8.78 5.90 -8.13
C LEU A 207 -9.15 5.24 -6.79
N GLY A 208 -8.18 5.17 -5.89
CA GLY A 208 -8.44 4.83 -4.50
C GLY A 208 -8.64 6.09 -3.66
N ASN A 209 -8.21 6.04 -2.41
CA ASN A 209 -8.33 7.15 -1.48
C ASN A 209 -6.97 7.61 -0.99
N LEU A 210 -6.76 8.93 -0.92
CA LEU A 210 -5.72 9.51 -0.07
C LEU A 210 -6.27 9.51 1.37
N ALA A 211 -5.63 8.79 2.28
CA ALA A 211 -6.18 8.56 3.63
C ALA A 211 -6.34 9.88 4.40
N PHE A 212 -5.31 10.72 4.34
CA PHE A 212 -5.27 12.03 4.97
C PHE A 212 -4.48 13.00 4.09
N ASP A 213 -4.81 14.29 4.17
CA ASP A 213 -3.86 15.33 3.82
C ASP A 213 -2.87 15.45 4.99
N PRO A 214 -1.56 15.23 4.79
CA PRO A 214 -0.59 15.14 5.88
C PRO A 214 -0.64 16.36 6.81
N SER A 215 -0.66 16.09 8.11
CA SER A 215 -0.78 17.11 9.16
C SER A 215 -0.14 16.61 10.45
N PRO A 216 0.02 17.43 11.51
CA PRO A 216 0.67 16.97 12.74
C PRO A 216 0.03 15.74 13.40
N SER A 217 -1.28 15.52 13.22
CA SER A 217 -1.98 14.34 13.75
C SER A 217 -1.91 13.12 12.84
N HIS A 218 -1.59 13.32 11.56
CA HIS A 218 -1.44 12.29 10.53
C HIS A 218 -0.22 12.64 9.68
N PRO A 219 1.00 12.55 10.25
CA PRO A 219 2.17 13.22 9.66
C PRO A 219 2.71 12.49 8.42
N GLN A 220 2.33 11.25 8.17
CA GLN A 220 2.84 10.48 7.05
C GLN A 220 1.81 10.32 5.94
N LEU A 221 2.27 10.01 4.74
CA LEU A 221 1.43 9.91 3.56
C LEU A 221 0.98 8.47 3.36
N GLU A 222 -0.33 8.25 3.28
CA GLU A 222 -0.92 6.95 3.03
C GLU A 222 -2.05 7.07 2.01
N PHE A 223 -2.09 6.17 1.04
CA PHE A 223 -3.14 6.13 0.03
C PHE A 223 -3.41 4.72 -0.46
N THR A 224 -4.49 4.57 -1.24
CA THR A 224 -4.83 3.32 -1.90
C THR A 224 -4.99 3.51 -3.42
N ILE A 225 -4.83 2.41 -4.15
CA ILE A 225 -5.16 2.27 -5.57
C ILE A 225 -6.19 1.16 -5.68
N ALA A 226 -7.34 1.46 -6.27
CA ALA A 226 -8.45 0.51 -6.42
C ALA A 226 -8.28 -0.36 -7.67
N ASN A 227 -8.97 -1.50 -7.68
CA ASN A 227 -8.99 -2.45 -8.81
C ASN A 227 -7.58 -2.84 -9.28
N PHE A 228 -6.64 -3.07 -8.36
CA PHE A 228 -5.22 -3.19 -8.67
C PHE A 228 -4.90 -4.41 -9.55
N LYS A 229 -5.64 -5.52 -9.41
CA LYS A 229 -5.54 -6.69 -10.30
C LYS A 229 -5.79 -6.37 -11.77
N GLY A 230 -6.53 -5.31 -12.07
CA GLY A 230 -6.75 -4.83 -13.44
C GLY A 230 -5.49 -4.21 -14.06
N LEU A 231 -4.55 -3.72 -13.24
CA LEU A 231 -3.30 -3.11 -13.68
C LEU A 231 -2.19 -4.15 -13.76
N ILE A 232 -2.05 -4.93 -12.68
CA ILE A 232 -0.92 -5.80 -12.40
C ILE A 232 -1.43 -7.09 -11.76
N ASP A 233 -0.77 -8.21 -12.03
CA ASP A 233 -0.96 -9.45 -11.28
C ASP A 233 -0.12 -9.41 -9.99
N PRO A 234 -0.70 -9.15 -8.79
CA PRO A 234 0.06 -8.99 -7.56
C PRO A 234 0.76 -10.29 -7.11
N SER A 235 0.37 -11.44 -7.68
CA SER A 235 1.03 -12.73 -7.42
C SER A 235 2.37 -12.89 -8.11
N LYS A 236 2.70 -12.02 -9.08
CA LYS A 236 3.97 -12.06 -9.83
C LYS A 236 5.00 -11.05 -9.34
N GLY A 237 4.58 -10.06 -8.56
CA GLY A 237 5.39 -8.89 -8.26
C GLY A 237 5.21 -7.79 -9.30
N PHE A 238 5.85 -6.65 -9.05
CA PHE A 238 5.81 -5.50 -9.93
C PHE A 238 6.95 -4.53 -9.64
N TRP A 239 7.17 -3.60 -10.55
CA TRP A 239 8.20 -2.58 -10.42
C TRP A 239 7.59 -1.24 -10.04
N VAL A 240 8.29 -0.51 -9.19
CA VAL A 240 7.93 0.86 -8.80
C VAL A 240 9.10 1.81 -8.88
N MET A 241 8.81 3.07 -9.17
CA MET A 241 9.71 4.20 -9.07
C MET A 241 8.95 5.31 -8.35
N ALA A 242 9.62 6.08 -7.49
CA ALA A 242 8.93 7.10 -6.69
C ALA A 242 9.68 8.43 -6.67
N TYR A 243 8.89 9.50 -6.45
CA TYR A 243 9.35 10.86 -6.24
C TYR A 243 8.51 11.51 -5.15
N ALA A 244 9.13 12.37 -4.34
CA ALA A 244 8.45 13.27 -3.42
C ALA A 244 9.24 14.57 -3.31
N GLY A 245 8.61 15.71 -3.58
CA GLY A 245 9.29 17.00 -3.56
C GLY A 245 8.43 18.16 -4.04
N SER A 246 9.09 19.29 -4.23
CA SER A 246 8.55 20.54 -4.78
C SER A 246 9.67 21.22 -5.56
N GLY A 247 9.37 21.64 -6.80
CA GLY A 247 10.29 22.41 -7.64
C GLY A 247 10.47 23.88 -7.23
N LEU A 248 9.69 24.37 -6.26
CA LEU A 248 9.77 25.70 -5.65
C LEU A 248 10.47 25.64 -4.28
N ASP A 249 10.71 24.45 -3.75
CA ASP A 249 11.40 24.25 -2.48
C ASP A 249 12.91 24.55 -2.65
N GLY A 250 13.32 25.70 -2.12
CA GLY A 250 14.73 26.09 -2.03
C GLY A 250 15.38 25.75 -0.69
N VAL A 251 14.64 25.18 0.27
CA VAL A 251 15.10 24.97 1.65
C VAL A 251 15.35 23.51 2.00
N ALA A 252 14.67 22.58 1.34
CA ALA A 252 14.93 21.15 1.39
C ALA A 252 15.00 20.54 -0.01
N GLY A 253 15.75 19.46 -0.12
CA GLY A 253 15.85 18.66 -1.33
C GLY A 253 14.66 17.72 -1.46
N GLU A 254 14.69 16.98 -2.55
CA GLU A 254 13.62 16.06 -2.93
C GLU A 254 14.07 14.62 -2.72
N THR A 255 13.11 13.72 -2.56
CA THR A 255 13.39 12.29 -2.50
C THR A 255 13.09 11.61 -3.82
N TYR A 256 14.04 10.80 -4.28
CA TYR A 256 13.94 9.97 -5.48
C TYR A 256 14.21 8.51 -5.13
N MET A 257 13.36 7.63 -5.64
CA MET A 257 13.59 6.18 -5.65
C MET A 257 13.57 5.72 -7.10
N GLY A 258 14.71 5.22 -7.59
CA GLY A 258 14.78 4.57 -8.91
C GLY A 258 13.94 3.29 -8.95
N TRP A 259 13.95 2.58 -10.08
CA TRP A 259 13.19 1.33 -10.20
C TRP A 259 13.59 0.32 -9.12
N ARG A 260 12.57 -0.19 -8.42
CA ARG A 260 12.65 -1.25 -7.41
C ARG A 260 11.61 -2.32 -7.69
N HIS A 261 12.02 -3.57 -7.57
CA HIS A 261 11.14 -4.72 -7.72
C HIS A 261 10.47 -5.03 -6.38
N ILE A 262 9.15 -4.97 -6.38
CA ILE A 262 8.29 -5.36 -5.26
C ILE A 262 7.95 -6.83 -5.46
N ALA A 263 8.37 -7.65 -4.49
CA ALA A 263 8.08 -9.07 -4.50
C ALA A 263 6.55 -9.31 -4.48
N PRO A 264 6.08 -10.49 -4.94
CA PRO A 264 4.67 -10.85 -4.89
C PRO A 264 4.00 -10.51 -3.55
N LEU A 265 2.95 -9.68 -3.63
CA LEU A 265 2.08 -9.35 -2.50
C LEU A 265 0.94 -10.37 -2.51
N GLY A 266 1.21 -11.56 -1.95
CA GLY A 266 0.47 -12.78 -2.25
C GLY A 266 -1.04 -12.79 -1.91
N GLU A 267 -1.76 -13.70 -2.58
CA GLU A 267 -3.00 -14.31 -2.06
C GLU A 267 -2.63 -15.45 -1.11
N GLN A 268 -2.86 -15.31 0.19
CA GLN A 268 -2.69 -16.45 1.10
C GLN A 268 -3.93 -17.35 1.09
N GLY A 269 -3.96 -18.29 0.16
CA GLY A 269 -4.85 -19.46 0.23
C GLY A 269 -4.39 -20.51 1.25
N ILE A 270 -3.96 -20.11 2.46
CA ILE A 270 -3.72 -21.07 3.54
C ILE A 270 -5.07 -21.37 4.18
N PRO A 271 -5.56 -22.65 4.15
CA PRO A 271 -6.75 -23.01 4.90
C PRO A 271 -6.47 -22.72 6.37
N GLU A 272 -7.31 -21.90 6.98
CA GLU A 272 -7.11 -21.56 8.38
C GLU A 272 -7.09 -22.81 9.28
N PRO A 273 -6.46 -22.76 10.47
CA PRO A 273 -6.47 -23.87 11.41
C PRO A 273 -7.89 -24.39 11.69
N ALA A 274 -8.90 -23.53 11.64
CA ALA A 274 -10.31 -23.91 11.74
C ALA A 274 -10.80 -24.76 10.56
N THR A 275 -10.35 -24.45 9.34
CA THR A 275 -10.64 -25.24 8.13
C THR A 275 -9.95 -26.60 8.22
N VAL A 276 -8.67 -26.63 8.61
CA VAL A 276 -7.92 -27.88 8.82
C VAL A 276 -8.55 -28.73 9.93
N LEU A 277 -8.96 -28.11 11.05
CA LEU A 277 -9.65 -28.77 12.15
C LEU A 277 -11.01 -29.32 11.71
N ALA A 278 -11.78 -28.55 10.95
CA ALA A 278 -13.07 -29.00 10.40
C ALA A 278 -12.90 -30.24 9.52
N TRP A 279 -11.93 -30.22 8.59
CA TRP A 279 -11.61 -31.39 7.76
C TRP A 279 -11.11 -32.57 8.59
N THR A 280 -10.28 -32.32 9.61
CA THR A 280 -9.76 -33.36 10.51
C THR A 280 -10.90 -34.02 11.30
N LEU A 281 -11.87 -33.24 11.78
CA LEU A 281 -13.05 -33.74 12.49
C LEU A 281 -13.99 -34.52 11.56
N VAL A 282 -14.19 -34.06 10.33
CA VAL A 282 -15.00 -34.76 9.31
C VAL A 282 -14.37 -36.11 8.97
N VAL A 283 -13.07 -36.14 8.68
CA VAL A 283 -12.33 -37.38 8.37
C VAL A 283 -12.30 -38.31 9.58
N GLY A 284 -12.02 -37.78 10.78
CA GLY A 284 -12.04 -38.55 12.03
C GLY A 284 -13.41 -39.18 12.33
N GLY A 285 -14.49 -38.42 12.12
CA GLY A 285 -15.87 -38.90 12.28
C GLY A 285 -16.25 -39.99 11.27
N LEU A 286 -15.82 -39.85 10.00
CA LEU A 286 -16.00 -40.87 8.97
C LEU A 286 -15.24 -42.15 9.31
N ALA A 287 -13.98 -42.04 9.73
CA ALA A 287 -13.13 -43.18 10.11
C ALA A 287 -13.66 -43.93 11.36
N TRP A 288 -14.17 -43.20 12.35
CA TRP A 288 -14.77 -43.81 13.53
C TRP A 288 -16.07 -44.57 13.19
N ARG A 289 -16.89 -44.02 12.30
CA ARG A 289 -18.14 -44.65 11.87
C ARG A 289 -17.92 -45.93 11.05
N THR A 290 -16.91 -45.96 10.18
CA THR A 290 -16.56 -47.19 9.44
C THR A 290 -15.99 -48.26 10.35
N ARG A 291 -15.20 -47.88 11.35
CA ARG A 291 -14.64 -48.81 12.34
C ARG A 291 -15.68 -49.40 13.30
N SER A 292 -16.67 -48.61 13.72
CA SER A 292 -17.75 -49.08 14.61
C SER A 292 -18.71 -50.03 13.91
N ARG A 293 -18.96 -49.89 12.60
CA ARG A 293 -19.77 -50.85 11.83
C ARG A 293 -19.11 -52.23 11.73
N ARG A 294 -17.78 -52.30 11.57
CA ARG A 294 -17.05 -53.58 11.54
C ARG A 294 -17.09 -54.38 12.85
N LYS A 295 -17.42 -53.75 13.99
CA LYS A 295 -17.55 -54.42 15.28
C LYS A 295 -18.94 -55.02 15.54
N VAL A 296 -19.93 -54.71 14.70
CA VAL A 296 -21.30 -55.23 14.84
C VAL A 296 -21.51 -56.50 14.00
N ASP A 297 -20.62 -56.74 13.02
CA ASP A 297 -20.66 -57.89 12.12
C ASP A 297 -19.65 -59.00 12.49
N ALA A 298 -19.10 -58.98 13.71
CA ALA A 298 -18.21 -59.99 14.28
C ALA A 298 -18.78 -60.48 15.62
#